data_AF-A0A6A5MSH4-F1
#
_entry.id   AF-A0A6A5MSH4-F1
#
_cell.length_a   1.000
_cell.length_b   1.000
_cell.length_c   1.000
_cell.angle_alpha   90.00
_cell.angle_beta   90.00
_cell.angle_gamma   90.00
#
_symmetry.space_group_name_H-M   'P 1'
#
loop_
_entity.id
_entity.type
_entity.pdbx_description
1 polymer ?
#
loop_
_entity_poly.entity_id
_entity_poly.type
_entity_poly.pdbx_seq_one_letter_code
_entity_poly.pdbx_strand_id
1 'polypeptide(L)'
;MSPDLGLFSIDVGLFFHCSNATTPMNHYSQVPSPSATCNGCGTTQRLSLIIHNVCYNARNHHLCTNCLLKNHHGLFCPICYQVYDDSPPLHQRLMCLRCPSVAHRSCVLPFSTITTTANAGSSPLFLCPICSDVKFSYFNLSASDRISRNVDEKSFKVLSAASMIAAMSMNRGATAARFEAEWRAKEAAVFRKRATAAMEELANIQENEEEENDGCVFDLNLDARLHVTEK
;
A
#
# COMPACT_ATOMS: atom_id res chain seq x y z
N MET A 1 32.98 19.34 16.46
CA MET A 1 31.86 19.65 17.38
C MET A 1 30.57 19.34 16.64
N SER A 2 30.02 18.15 16.89
CA SER A 2 28.61 17.79 16.64
C SER A 2 27.71 18.49 17.66
N PRO A 3 26.38 18.57 17.45
CA PRO A 3 25.44 17.44 17.64
C PRO A 3 24.50 17.29 16.42
N ASP A 4 23.94 16.15 16.00
CA ASP A 4 23.40 14.92 16.59
C ASP A 4 21.99 15.03 17.23
N LEU A 5 21.12 14.08 16.82
CA LEU A 5 19.74 13.74 17.23
C LEU A 5 18.58 14.54 16.59
N GLY A 6 17.53 13.94 16.00
CA GLY A 6 17.08 12.56 16.08
C GLY A 6 16.11 12.13 14.96
N LEU A 7 16.29 10.87 14.57
CA LEU A 7 15.39 10.03 13.78
C LEU A 7 13.99 9.98 14.39
N PHE A 8 12.95 10.09 13.55
CA PHE A 8 11.66 9.46 13.83
C PHE A 8 11.61 8.12 13.11
N SER A 9 11.96 7.08 13.87
CA SER A 9 11.69 5.68 13.54
C SER A 9 10.20 5.42 13.78
N ILE A 10 9.51 4.87 12.77
CA ILE A 10 8.35 4.02 13.01
C ILE A 10 8.72 2.68 12.41
N ASP A 11 9.41 1.90 13.23
CA ASP A 11 9.68 0.49 13.01
C ASP A 11 8.36 -0.27 13.16
N VAL A 12 7.88 -0.84 12.06
CA VAL A 12 7.03 -2.03 12.10
C VAL A 12 7.65 -3.04 11.15
N GLY A 13 8.81 -3.55 11.53
CA GLY A 13 9.32 -4.80 10.97
C GLY A 13 8.44 -5.97 11.40
N LEU A 14 8.09 -6.87 10.47
CA LEU A 14 8.86 -8.10 10.30
C LEU A 14 8.35 -8.96 9.12
N PHE A 15 9.33 -9.41 8.34
CA PHE A 15 9.40 -10.57 7.42
C PHE A 15 8.59 -10.60 6.12
N PHE A 16 9.26 -10.07 5.09
CA PHE A 16 9.32 -10.71 3.78
C PHE A 16 9.90 -12.12 3.91
N HIS A 17 9.08 -13.13 3.58
CA HIS A 17 9.58 -14.40 3.07
C HIS A 17 9.14 -14.50 1.61
N CYS A 18 10.12 -14.47 0.70
CA CYS A 18 9.90 -14.76 -0.70
C CYS A 18 9.52 -16.23 -0.86
N SER A 19 8.27 -16.49 -1.22
CA SER A 19 7.89 -17.73 -1.90
C SER A 19 7.54 -17.40 -3.34
N ASN A 20 8.31 -18.00 -4.25
CA ASN A 20 8.10 -17.98 -5.69
C ASN A 20 6.71 -18.52 -6.04
N ALA A 21 5.93 -17.72 -6.76
CA ALA A 21 4.91 -18.20 -7.69
C ALA A 21 4.77 -17.16 -8.79
N THR A 22 5.49 -17.39 -9.90
CA THR A 22 5.25 -16.73 -11.19
C THR A 22 3.81 -17.01 -11.60
N THR A 23 2.92 -16.07 -11.32
CA THR A 23 1.59 -16.03 -11.94
C THR A 23 1.60 -14.91 -12.97
N PRO A 24 1.10 -15.14 -14.19
CA PRO A 24 1.02 -14.10 -15.20
C PRO A 24 0.09 -12.99 -14.70
N MET A 25 0.62 -11.78 -14.62
CA MET A 25 -0.12 -10.56 -14.29
C MET A 25 -1.16 -10.30 -15.38
N ASN A 26 -2.37 -10.79 -15.14
CA ASN A 26 -3.56 -10.34 -15.87
C ASN A 26 -3.82 -8.88 -15.47
N HIS A 27 -3.29 -7.97 -16.27
CA HIS A 27 -3.52 -6.53 -16.16
C HIS A 27 -4.91 -6.19 -16.71
N TYR A 28 -5.95 -6.71 -16.07
CA TYR A 28 -7.30 -6.19 -16.29
C TYR A 28 -7.50 -5.08 -15.26
N SER A 29 -7.60 -3.84 -15.74
CA SER A 29 -8.27 -2.77 -14.99
C SER A 29 -9.63 -3.33 -14.58
N GLN A 30 -9.75 -3.80 -13.35
CA GLN A 30 -11.01 -4.34 -12.84
C GLN A 30 -12.00 -3.19 -12.75
N VAL A 31 -12.87 -3.12 -13.76
CA VAL A 31 -14.19 -2.50 -13.66
C VAL A 31 -14.83 -3.04 -12.38
N PRO A 32 -15.34 -2.20 -11.46
CA PRO A 32 -15.88 -2.67 -10.19
C PRO A 32 -16.97 -3.71 -10.45
N SER A 33 -16.76 -4.95 -9.99
CA SER A 33 -17.80 -5.97 -10.07
C SER A 33 -18.98 -5.55 -9.19
N PRO A 34 -20.24 -5.72 -9.64
CA PRO A 34 -21.44 -5.23 -8.94
C PRO A 34 -21.78 -6.00 -7.65
N SER A 35 -20.81 -6.70 -7.06
CA SER A 35 -20.97 -7.55 -5.87
C SER A 35 -19.91 -7.32 -4.79
N ALA A 36 -19.13 -6.23 -4.86
CA ALA A 36 -18.13 -5.93 -3.84
C ALA A 36 -18.79 -5.78 -2.45
N THR A 37 -18.42 -6.66 -1.53
CA THR A 37 -18.80 -6.58 -0.11
C THR A 37 -17.78 -5.76 0.64
N CYS A 38 -18.22 -5.07 1.69
CA CYS A 38 -17.29 -4.38 2.57
C CYS A 38 -16.41 -5.41 3.31
N ASN A 39 -15.09 -5.34 3.16
CA ASN A 39 -14.13 -6.18 3.88
C ASN A 39 -14.17 -5.96 5.41
N GLY A 40 -14.68 -4.82 5.88
CA GLY A 40 -14.77 -4.51 7.32
C GLY A 40 -16.01 -5.08 8.01
N CYS A 41 -17.19 -4.91 7.42
CA CYS A 41 -18.47 -5.30 8.04
C CYS A 41 -19.26 -6.36 7.27
N GLY A 42 -18.74 -6.86 6.15
CA GLY A 42 -19.37 -7.92 5.34
C GLY A 42 -20.63 -7.50 4.57
N THR A 43 -21.13 -6.27 4.75
CA THR A 43 -22.38 -5.85 4.12
C THR A 43 -22.21 -5.66 2.60
N THR A 44 -23.19 -6.13 1.84
CA THR A 44 -23.26 -5.97 0.38
C THR A 44 -23.82 -4.59 0.00
N GLN A 45 -23.60 -4.19 -1.26
CA GLN A 45 -24.03 -2.92 -1.86
C GLN A 45 -25.56 -2.63 -1.78
N ARG A 46 -26.39 -3.56 -1.28
CA ARG A 46 -27.84 -3.39 -1.17
C ARG A 46 -28.29 -2.66 0.10
N LEU A 47 -27.55 -2.71 1.20
CA LEU A 47 -28.01 -2.16 2.49
C LEU A 47 -27.14 -1.02 3.04
N SER A 48 -25.86 -0.94 2.66
CA SER A 48 -24.93 0.04 3.26
C SER A 48 -23.94 0.62 2.24
N LEU A 49 -24.39 1.71 1.61
CA LEU A 49 -23.66 2.96 1.37
C LEU A 49 -22.25 2.84 0.77
N ILE A 50 -22.17 3.13 -0.53
CA ILE A 50 -20.98 3.45 -1.36
C ILE A 50 -19.69 2.76 -0.88
N ILE A 51 -19.30 1.74 -1.64
CA ILE A 51 -18.05 1.02 -1.47
C ILE A 51 -16.91 1.83 -2.09
N HIS A 52 -15.84 2.01 -1.33
CA HIS A 52 -14.62 2.69 -1.74
C HIS A 52 -13.49 1.67 -1.86
N ASN A 53 -12.64 1.85 -2.87
CA ASN A 53 -11.42 1.07 -3.04
C ASN A 53 -10.28 1.75 -2.31
N VAL A 54 -9.56 1.00 -1.48
CA VAL A 54 -8.37 1.46 -0.76
C VAL A 54 -7.24 0.48 -0.91
N CYS A 55 -6.02 1.00 -0.99
CA CYS A 55 -4.82 0.19 -0.99
C CYS A 55 -4.16 0.27 0.40
N TYR A 56 -4.00 -0.88 1.04
CA TYR A 56 -3.31 -1.04 2.31
C TYR A 56 -2.36 -2.24 2.22
N ASN A 57 -1.10 -2.06 2.59
CA ASN A 57 -0.06 -3.10 2.49
C ASN A 57 -0.01 -3.80 1.11
N ALA A 58 -0.03 -3.01 0.04
CA ALA A 58 -0.06 -3.47 -1.36
C ALA A 58 -1.28 -4.34 -1.74
N ARG A 59 -2.32 -4.40 -0.90
CA ARG A 59 -3.57 -5.10 -1.17
C ARG A 59 -4.71 -4.11 -1.31
N ASN A 60 -5.60 -4.40 -2.26
CA ASN A 60 -6.82 -3.63 -2.41
C ASN A 60 -7.89 -4.17 -1.45
N HIS A 61 -8.50 -3.27 -0.70
CA HIS A 61 -9.65 -3.54 0.15
C HIS A 61 -10.82 -2.68 -0.32
N HIS A 62 -12.01 -3.23 -0.16
CA HIS A 62 -13.30 -2.60 -0.42
C HIS A 62 -13.91 -2.24 0.93
N LEU A 63 -14.03 -0.95 1.22
CA LEU A 63 -14.62 -0.48 2.48
C LEU A 63 -15.84 0.37 2.19
N CYS A 64 -16.95 0.10 2.90
CA CYS A 64 -18.07 1.04 2.90
C CYS A 64 -17.64 2.35 3.57
N THR A 65 -18.37 3.43 3.27
CA THR A 65 -18.08 4.78 3.79
C THR A 65 -17.86 4.79 5.32
N ASN A 66 -18.67 4.07 6.08
CA ASN A 66 -18.53 3.99 7.54
C ASN A 66 -17.25 3.25 7.98
N CYS A 67 -16.96 2.08 7.40
CA CYS A 67 -15.75 1.32 7.74
C CYS A 67 -14.49 2.08 7.34
N LEU A 68 -14.51 2.77 6.20
CA LEU A 68 -13.40 3.60 5.76
C LEU A 68 -13.10 4.69 6.79
N LEU A 69 -14.09 5.50 7.14
CA LEU A 69 -13.90 6.59 8.11
C LEU A 69 -13.58 6.07 9.52
N LYS A 70 -14.03 4.84 9.86
CA LYS A 70 -13.63 4.16 11.10
C LYS A 70 -12.18 3.68 11.10
N ASN A 71 -11.66 3.21 9.98
CA ASN A 71 -10.27 2.77 9.90
C ASN A 71 -9.27 3.94 9.77
N HIS A 72 -9.75 5.13 9.41
CA HIS A 72 -8.91 6.30 9.11
C HIS A 72 -9.23 7.54 9.97
N HIS A 73 -9.52 7.34 11.26
CA HIS A 73 -9.91 8.41 12.19
C HIS A 73 -8.94 9.60 12.30
N GLY A 74 -7.66 9.41 11.99
CA GLY A 74 -6.62 10.43 12.07
C GLY A 74 -6.44 11.28 10.80
N LEU A 75 -7.13 10.93 9.70
CA LEU A 75 -6.96 11.60 8.40
C LEU A 75 -7.97 12.74 8.16
N PHE A 76 -8.93 12.94 9.06
CA PHE A 76 -9.95 13.97 8.90
C PHE A 76 -10.48 14.44 10.26
N CYS A 77 -11.11 15.60 10.28
CA CYS A 77 -11.82 16.08 11.46
C CYS A 77 -13.16 15.36 11.60
N PRO A 78 -13.45 14.66 12.72
CA PRO A 78 -14.70 13.92 12.88
C PRO A 78 -15.95 14.79 13.07
N ILE A 79 -15.77 16.12 13.17
CA ILE A 79 -16.85 17.09 13.37
C ILE A 79 -17.25 17.75 12.04
N CYS A 80 -16.28 18.31 11.30
CA CYS A 80 -16.56 18.99 10.02
C CYS A 80 -16.28 18.14 8.78
N TYR A 81 -15.69 16.95 8.94
CA TYR A 81 -15.31 16.02 7.87
C TYR A 81 -14.25 16.54 6.89
N GLN A 82 -13.58 17.65 7.22
CA GLN A 82 -12.44 18.11 6.42
C GLN A 82 -11.30 17.09 6.53
N VAL A 83 -10.82 16.61 5.39
CA VAL A 83 -9.65 15.75 5.27
C VAL A 83 -8.39 16.60 5.39
N TYR A 84 -7.40 16.07 6.09
CA TYR A 84 -6.11 16.71 6.28
C TYR A 84 -5.18 16.33 5.13
N ASP A 85 -4.67 17.32 4.39
CA ASP A 85 -3.56 17.12 3.45
C ASP A 85 -2.26 16.87 4.22
N ASP A 86 -2.04 17.68 5.26
CA ASP A 86 -0.95 17.59 6.23
C ASP A 86 -1.49 17.59 7.66
N SER A 87 -0.69 17.07 8.60
CA SER A 87 -1.07 17.05 10.01
C SER A 87 -1.34 18.48 10.51
N PRO A 88 -2.53 18.80 11.04
CA PRO A 88 -2.82 20.16 11.49
C PRO A 88 -1.84 20.57 12.61
N PRO A 89 -1.48 21.86 12.71
CA PRO A 89 -0.58 22.36 13.75
C PRO A 89 -1.05 21.97 15.16
N LEU A 90 -0.11 21.67 16.06
CA LEU A 90 -0.40 21.20 17.42
C LEU A 90 -1.39 22.08 18.19
N HIS A 91 -1.30 23.40 18.02
CA HIS A 91 -2.15 24.37 18.71
C HIS A 91 -3.57 24.49 18.13
N GLN A 92 -3.79 23.97 16.91
CA GLN A 92 -5.08 24.03 16.21
C GLN A 92 -5.83 22.69 16.25
N ARG A 93 -5.27 21.67 16.91
CA ARG A 93 -5.85 20.34 16.97
C ARG A 93 -6.11 19.87 18.38
N LEU A 94 -7.10 19.00 18.53
CA LEU A 94 -7.40 18.26 19.75
C LEU A 94 -7.40 16.77 19.41
N MET A 95 -6.70 15.98 20.22
CA MET A 95 -6.63 14.52 20.07
C MET A 95 -7.63 13.85 20.98
N CYS A 96 -8.30 12.81 20.48
CA CYS A 96 -9.22 12.02 21.27
C CYS A 96 -8.45 11.24 22.35
N LEU A 97 -9.02 11.15 23.56
CA LEU A 97 -8.41 10.41 24.67
C LEU A 97 -8.36 8.89 24.48
N ARG A 98 -9.15 8.34 23.55
CA ARG A 98 -9.34 6.87 23.43
C ARG A 98 -8.90 6.29 22.09
N CYS A 99 -8.61 7.12 21.09
CA CYS A 99 -8.27 6.65 19.74
C CYS A 99 -7.46 7.73 19.00
N PRO A 100 -6.83 7.41 17.85
CA PRO A 100 -5.99 8.36 17.11
C PRO A 100 -6.80 9.44 16.36
N SER A 101 -8.04 9.73 16.76
CA SER A 101 -8.87 10.75 16.11
C SER A 101 -8.42 12.16 16.47
N VAL A 102 -8.38 13.04 15.46
CA VAL A 102 -7.94 14.43 15.59
C VAL A 102 -9.03 15.36 15.11
N ALA A 103 -9.46 16.32 15.93
CA ALA A 103 -10.40 17.36 15.55
C ALA A 103 -9.75 18.74 15.54
N HIS A 104 -10.25 19.64 14.70
CA HIS A 104 -9.91 21.06 14.82
C HIS A 104 -10.36 21.59 16.17
N ARG A 105 -9.50 22.34 16.85
CA ARG A 105 -9.82 23.02 18.10
C ARG A 105 -11.05 23.92 17.93
N SER A 106 -11.14 24.63 16.79
CA SER A 106 -12.26 25.48 16.41
C SER A 106 -13.57 24.72 16.11
N CYS A 107 -13.53 23.41 15.86
CA CYS A 107 -14.75 22.61 15.69
C CYS A 107 -15.32 22.11 17.02
N VAL A 108 -14.50 22.03 18.08
CA VAL A 108 -14.92 21.57 19.40
C VAL A 108 -15.42 22.74 20.27
N LEU A 109 -14.75 23.88 20.20
CA LEU A 109 -15.09 25.09 20.96
C LEU A 109 -16.55 25.60 20.80
N PRO A 110 -17.19 25.56 19.60
CA PRO A 110 -18.58 25.98 19.44
C PRO A 110 -19.58 25.04 20.13
N PHE A 111 -19.16 23.81 20.47
CA PHE A 111 -20.00 22.80 21.11
C PHE A 111 -19.84 22.76 22.64
N SER A 112 -18.81 23.41 23.21
CA SER A 112 -18.52 23.40 24.66
C SER A 112 -19.22 24.51 25.45
N THR A 113 -20.31 25.11 24.94
CA THR A 113 -21.03 26.18 25.66
C THR A 113 -21.75 25.71 26.92
N ILE A 114 -21.87 24.42 27.21
CA ILE A 114 -22.57 23.95 28.42
C ILE A 114 -21.94 22.66 28.94
N THR A 115 -21.04 22.76 29.92
CA THR A 115 -20.80 21.82 31.06
C THR A 115 -19.34 21.84 31.47
N THR A 116 -18.95 22.83 32.28
CA THR A 116 -18.39 22.63 33.63
C THR A 116 -17.82 23.96 34.11
N THR A 117 -18.27 24.37 35.29
CA THR A 117 -17.60 25.25 36.24
C THR A 117 -16.10 25.42 35.94
N ALA A 118 -15.75 26.60 35.44
CA ALA A 118 -14.38 26.98 35.16
C ALA A 118 -13.55 27.01 36.45
N ASN A 119 -12.83 25.92 36.73
CA ASN A 119 -11.56 26.03 37.41
C ASN A 119 -10.52 26.35 36.33
N ALA A 120 -10.00 27.57 36.39
CA ALA A 120 -8.94 28.08 35.52
C ALA A 120 -7.66 27.23 35.69
N GLY A 121 -7.48 26.21 34.86
CA GLY A 121 -6.29 25.35 34.90
C GLY A 121 -6.37 24.05 34.09
N SER A 122 -7.56 23.58 33.73
CA SER A 122 -7.71 22.27 33.06
C SER A 122 -7.78 22.40 31.53
N SER A 123 -6.83 21.79 30.83
CA SER A 123 -6.88 21.63 29.37
C SER A 123 -8.16 20.91 28.93
N PRO A 124 -8.83 21.32 27.83
CA PRO A 124 -10.07 20.71 27.39
C PRO A 124 -9.85 19.24 27.00
N LEU A 125 -10.60 18.34 27.63
CA LEU A 125 -10.64 16.92 27.30
C LEU A 125 -11.52 16.71 26.06
N PHE A 126 -11.01 16.04 25.03
CA PHE A 126 -11.76 15.73 23.81
C PHE A 126 -12.01 14.24 23.67
N LEU A 127 -13.27 13.89 23.43
CA LEU A 127 -13.70 12.55 23.06
C LEU A 127 -14.37 12.64 21.68
N CYS A 128 -13.87 11.87 20.71
CA CYS A 128 -14.47 11.89 19.38
C CYS A 128 -15.86 11.21 19.39
N PRO A 129 -16.74 11.50 18.41
CA PRO A 129 -18.11 10.97 18.37
C PRO A 129 -18.21 9.44 18.49
N ILE A 130 -17.21 8.71 17.98
CA ILE A 130 -17.16 7.24 18.04
C ILE A 130 -16.78 6.71 19.42
N CYS A 131 -15.90 7.41 20.11
CA CYS A 131 -15.50 7.01 21.45
C CYS A 131 -16.49 7.45 22.51
N SER A 132 -17.31 8.48 22.23
CA SER A 132 -18.42 8.92 23.08
C SER A 132 -19.68 8.06 22.92
N ASP A 133 -19.98 7.61 21.70
CA ASP A 133 -21.13 6.76 21.41
C ASP A 133 -20.73 5.54 20.58
N VAL A 134 -20.85 4.35 21.17
CA VAL A 134 -20.53 3.07 20.53
C VAL A 134 -21.45 2.75 19.34
N LYS A 135 -22.65 3.35 19.29
CA LYS A 135 -23.61 3.17 18.19
C LYS A 135 -23.42 4.21 17.08
N PHE A 136 -22.41 5.07 17.18
CA PHE A 136 -22.17 6.11 16.21
C PHE A 136 -21.86 5.55 14.80
N SER A 137 -22.51 6.17 13.81
CA SER A 137 -22.33 5.93 12.38
C SER A 137 -22.13 7.27 11.68
N TYR A 138 -21.14 7.35 10.80
CA TYR A 138 -20.84 8.56 10.04
C TYR A 138 -21.89 8.83 8.98
N PHE A 139 -22.40 7.77 8.36
CA PHE A 139 -23.22 7.84 7.18
C PHE A 139 -24.41 6.88 7.30
N ASN A 140 -25.63 7.42 7.20
CA ASN A 140 -26.88 6.68 7.17
C ASN A 140 -27.80 7.33 6.14
N LEU A 141 -28.03 6.68 5.00
CA LEU A 141 -29.09 7.11 4.07
C LEU A 141 -30.38 6.39 4.40
N SER A 142 -31.46 7.14 4.63
CA SER A 142 -32.79 6.55 4.75
C SER A 142 -33.24 5.96 3.40
N ALA A 143 -34.23 5.07 3.41
CA ALA A 143 -34.79 4.52 2.17
C ALA A 143 -35.36 5.63 1.27
N SER A 144 -35.94 6.67 1.85
CA SER A 144 -36.52 7.82 1.14
C SER A 144 -35.45 8.72 0.48
N ASP A 145 -34.29 8.89 1.12
CA ASP A 145 -33.17 9.66 0.55
C ASP A 145 -32.58 8.97 -0.69
N ARG A 146 -32.59 7.63 -0.69
CA ARG A 146 -32.14 6.83 -1.84
C ARG A 146 -33.05 7.01 -3.05
N ILE A 147 -34.36 7.15 -2.82
CA ILE A 147 -35.36 7.32 -3.88
C ILE A 147 -35.32 8.76 -4.42
N SER A 148 -35.27 9.74 -3.53
CA SER A 148 -35.29 11.16 -3.89
C SER A 148 -33.96 11.68 -4.43
N ARG A 149 -32.86 10.92 -4.30
CA ARG A 149 -31.47 11.34 -4.60
C ARG A 149 -31.08 12.65 -3.92
N ASN A 150 -31.74 12.99 -2.83
CA ASN A 150 -31.41 14.17 -2.04
C ASN A 150 -30.35 13.77 -1.01
N VAL A 151 -29.20 14.44 -1.03
CA VAL A 151 -28.10 14.20 -0.10
C VAL A 151 -27.98 15.45 0.77
N ASP A 152 -28.19 15.29 2.08
CA ASP A 152 -28.00 16.39 3.02
C ASP A 152 -26.53 16.83 3.05
N GLU A 153 -26.29 18.10 3.38
CA GLU A 153 -24.96 18.70 3.37
C GLU A 153 -23.95 17.89 4.21
N LYS A 154 -24.39 17.33 5.34
CA LYS A 154 -23.57 16.49 6.21
C LYS A 154 -23.17 15.20 5.49
N SER A 155 -24.12 14.47 4.90
CA SER A 155 -23.81 13.27 4.11
C SER A 155 -22.88 13.56 2.94
N PHE A 156 -23.05 14.70 2.27
CA PHE A 156 -22.17 15.11 1.19
C PHE A 156 -20.73 15.29 1.69
N LYS A 157 -20.53 16.01 2.80
CA LYS A 157 -19.20 16.18 3.42
C LYS A 157 -18.58 14.86 3.84
N VAL A 158 -19.38 13.96 4.43
CA VAL A 158 -18.95 12.62 4.84
C VAL A 158 -18.49 11.79 3.63
N LEU A 159 -19.26 11.82 2.54
CA LEU A 159 -18.91 11.14 1.30
C LEU A 159 -17.68 11.72 0.63
N SER A 160 -17.60 13.05 0.55
CA SER A 160 -16.44 13.76 -0.01
C SER A 160 -15.16 13.38 0.76
N ALA A 161 -15.22 13.37 2.10
CA ALA A 161 -14.10 12.97 2.94
C ALA A 161 -13.67 11.52 2.69
N ALA A 162 -14.65 10.60 2.63
CA ALA A 162 -14.39 9.20 2.34
C ALA A 162 -13.75 9.02 0.95
N SER A 163 -14.27 9.67 -0.08
CA SER A 163 -13.72 9.60 -1.43
C SER A 163 -12.29 10.17 -1.51
N MET A 164 -12.00 11.26 -0.82
CA MET A 164 -10.67 11.84 -0.79
C MET A 164 -9.66 10.92 -0.07
N ILE A 165 -10.02 10.36 1.09
CA ILE A 165 -9.20 9.37 1.79
C ILE A 165 -8.94 8.14 0.91
N ALA A 166 -9.97 7.66 0.21
CA ALA A 166 -9.84 6.53 -0.70
C ALA A 166 -8.86 6.83 -1.85
N ALA A 167 -9.00 8.00 -2.48
CA ALA A 167 -8.09 8.45 -3.53
C ALA A 167 -6.64 8.57 -3.03
N MET A 168 -6.43 9.15 -1.85
CA MET A 168 -5.10 9.25 -1.23
C MET A 168 -4.49 7.86 -0.97
N SER A 169 -5.29 6.92 -0.46
CA SER A 169 -4.86 5.54 -0.21
C SER A 169 -4.46 4.84 -1.51
N MET A 170 -5.29 4.93 -2.55
CA MET A 170 -4.98 4.34 -3.86
C MET A 170 -3.76 4.97 -4.52
N ASN A 171 -3.58 6.29 -4.43
CA ASN A 171 -2.40 6.98 -4.96
C ASN A 171 -1.11 6.55 -4.27
N ARG A 172 -1.13 6.38 -2.94
CA ARG A 172 0.00 5.84 -2.18
C ARG A 172 0.33 4.41 -2.63
N GLY A 173 -0.69 3.57 -2.77
CA GLY A 173 -0.54 2.20 -3.29
C GLY A 173 0.06 2.16 -4.69
N ALA A 174 -0.47 2.98 -5.61
CA ALA A 174 0.02 3.06 -6.99
C ALA A 174 1.48 3.55 -7.06
N THR A 175 1.86 4.51 -6.21
CA THR A 175 3.24 5.01 -6.14
C THR A 175 4.19 3.93 -5.65
N ALA A 176 3.82 3.21 -4.59
CA ALA A 176 4.60 2.09 -4.08
C ALA A 176 4.75 0.97 -5.12
N ALA A 177 3.66 0.61 -5.81
CA ALA A 177 3.68 -0.43 -6.85
C ALA A 177 4.59 -0.04 -8.04
N ARG A 178 4.60 1.24 -8.45
CA ARG A 178 5.51 1.73 -9.51
C ARG A 178 6.96 1.62 -9.09
N PHE A 179 7.28 2.09 -7.89
CA PHE A 179 8.63 1.98 -7.34
C PHE A 179 9.11 0.53 -7.27
N GLU A 180 8.26 -0.37 -6.78
CA GLU A 180 8.58 -1.79 -6.65
C GLU A 180 8.76 -2.47 -8.03
N ALA A 181 7.93 -2.11 -9.02
CA ALA A 181 8.06 -2.60 -10.38
C ALA A 181 9.37 -2.13 -11.03
N GLU A 182 9.73 -0.86 -10.86
CA GLU A 182 11.00 -0.31 -11.35
C GLU A 182 12.21 -0.99 -10.70
N TRP A 183 12.14 -1.22 -9.39
CA TRP A 183 13.18 -1.96 -8.66
C TRP A 183 13.37 -3.37 -9.23
N ARG A 184 12.28 -4.13 -9.38
CA ARG A 184 12.34 -5.49 -9.95
C ARG A 184 12.83 -5.51 -11.40
N ALA A 185 12.46 -4.52 -12.20
CA ALA A 185 12.96 -4.42 -13.57
C ALA A 185 14.48 -4.25 -13.61
N LYS A 186 15.04 -3.45 -12.70
CA LYS A 186 16.50 -3.24 -12.57
C LYS A 186 17.21 -4.51 -12.12
N GLU A 187 16.71 -5.19 -11.08
CA GLU A 187 17.27 -6.46 -10.62
C GLU A 187 17.26 -7.51 -11.74
N ALA A 188 16.12 -7.67 -12.43
CA ALA A 188 16.00 -8.61 -13.53
C ALA A 188 16.96 -8.30 -14.69
N ALA A 189 17.22 -7.02 -14.98
CA ALA A 189 18.20 -6.63 -15.99
C ALA A 189 19.63 -7.04 -15.60
N VAL A 190 20.00 -6.89 -14.33
CA VAL A 190 21.31 -7.33 -13.81
C VAL A 190 21.45 -8.85 -13.92
N PHE A 191 20.43 -9.61 -13.53
CA PHE A 191 20.45 -11.07 -13.65
C PHE A 191 20.53 -11.52 -15.11
N ARG A 192 19.80 -10.89 -16.03
CA ARG A 192 19.90 -11.16 -17.47
C ARG A 192 21.32 -10.92 -17.98
N LYS A 193 21.93 -9.78 -17.64
CA LYS A 193 23.30 -9.47 -18.06
C LYS A 193 24.31 -10.50 -17.55
N ARG A 194 24.17 -10.96 -16.30
CA ARG A 194 25.03 -12.01 -15.73
C ARG A 194 24.83 -13.35 -16.42
N ALA A 195 23.59 -13.72 -16.70
CA ALA A 195 23.28 -14.95 -17.42
C ALA A 195 23.83 -14.92 -18.86
N THR A 196 23.69 -13.80 -19.58
CA THR A 196 24.27 -13.66 -20.92
C THR A 196 25.80 -13.72 -20.91
N ALA A 197 26.45 -13.08 -19.93
CA ALA A 197 27.90 -13.15 -19.81
C ALA A 197 28.41 -14.57 -19.51
N ALA A 198 27.72 -15.32 -18.66
CA ALA A 198 28.05 -16.71 -18.39
C ALA A 198 27.86 -17.62 -19.61
N MET A 199 26.82 -17.37 -20.43
CA MET A 199 26.62 -18.11 -21.68
C MET A 199 27.72 -17.79 -22.71
N GLU A 200 28.16 -16.53 -22.81
CA GLU A 200 29.26 -16.13 -23.68
C GLU A 200 30.59 -16.78 -23.25
N GLU A 201 30.86 -16.86 -21.95
CA GLU A 201 32.03 -17.56 -21.42
C GLU A 201 32.02 -19.06 -21.77
N LEU A 202 30.86 -19.72 -21.65
CA LEU A 202 30.71 -21.13 -22.04
C LEU A 202 30.95 -21.37 -23.54
N ALA A 203 30.47 -20.46 -24.39
CA ALA A 203 30.69 -20.56 -25.84
C ALA A 203 32.20 -20.44 -26.18
N ASN A 204 32.90 -19.49 -25.56
CA ASN A 204 34.34 -19.33 -25.75
C ASN A 204 35.13 -20.57 -25.29
N ILE A 205 34.73 -21.21 -24.19
CA ILE A 205 35.37 -22.45 -23.72
C ILE A 205 35.16 -23.57 -24.73
N GLN A 206 33.94 -23.72 -25.26
CA GLN A 206 33.64 -24.76 -26.25
C GLN A 206 34.46 -24.57 -27.54
N GLU A 207 34.58 -23.34 -28.04
CA GLU A 207 35.41 -23.04 -29.22
C GLU A 207 36.89 -23.40 -28.96
N ASN A 208 37.43 -23.06 -27.79
CA ASN A 208 38.81 -23.41 -27.42
C ASN A 208 39.02 -24.93 -27.28
N GLU A 209 38.06 -25.67 -26.71
CA GLU A 209 38.13 -27.13 -26.60
C GLU A 209 38.10 -27.82 -27.97
N GLU A 210 37.32 -27.30 -28.93
CA GLU A 210 37.28 -27.80 -30.30
C GLU A 210 38.62 -27.56 -31.02
N GLU A 211 39.27 -26.40 -30.83
CA GLU A 211 40.60 -26.11 -31.37
C GLU A 211 41.71 -27.00 -30.77
N GLU A 212 41.69 -27.25 -29.46
CA GLU A 212 42.67 -28.14 -28.82
C GLU A 212 42.53 -29.60 -29.28
N ASN A 213 41.30 -30.06 -29.56
CA ASN A 213 41.04 -31.43 -29.99
C ASN A 213 41.46 -31.70 -31.45
N ASP A 214 41.37 -30.69 -32.33
CA ASP A 214 41.82 -30.79 -33.73
C ASP A 214 43.37 -30.78 -33.84
N GLY A 215 44.08 -30.23 -32.85
CA GLY A 215 45.54 -30.24 -32.76
C GLY A 215 46.17 -31.60 -32.39
N CYS A 216 45.41 -32.54 -31.84
CA CYS A 216 45.92 -33.84 -31.37
C CYS A 216 45.80 -34.98 -32.40
N VAL A 217 45.23 -34.75 -33.60
CA VAL A 217 44.94 -35.82 -34.58
C VAL A 217 46.20 -36.24 -35.41
N PHE A 218 47.35 -35.56 -35.30
CA PHE A 218 48.48 -35.77 -36.20
C PHE A 218 49.65 -36.66 -35.73
N ASP A 219 49.62 -37.27 -34.54
CA ASP A 219 50.78 -38.04 -34.02
C ASP A 219 50.48 -39.51 -33.66
N LEU A 220 49.65 -40.20 -34.45
CA LEU A 220 49.52 -41.67 -34.37
C LEU A 220 49.68 -42.35 -35.74
N ASN A 221 50.73 -42.02 -36.50
CA ASN A 221 51.11 -42.90 -37.63
C ASN A 221 52.56 -42.74 -38.11
N LEU A 222 53.54 -43.13 -37.29
CA LEU A 222 54.90 -43.34 -37.80
C LEU A 222 55.67 -44.36 -36.97
N ASP A 223 55.28 -45.64 -36.95
CA ASP A 223 56.21 -46.72 -36.53
C ASP A 223 55.76 -48.16 -36.91
N ALA A 224 55.30 -48.36 -38.15
CA ALA A 224 55.07 -49.72 -38.68
C ALA A 224 55.71 -49.93 -40.05
N ARG A 225 57.02 -49.67 -40.17
CA ARG A 225 57.77 -50.05 -41.38
C ARG A 225 59.25 -50.32 -41.10
N LEU A 226 59.54 -51.38 -40.34
CA LEU A 226 60.80 -52.13 -40.49
C LEU A 226 60.66 -53.49 -39.80
N HIS A 227 60.44 -54.53 -40.60
CA HIS A 227 61.21 -55.78 -40.60
C HIS A 227 60.48 -56.86 -41.42
N VAL A 228 60.69 -56.82 -42.73
CA VAL A 228 60.65 -58.03 -43.56
C VAL A 228 61.90 -57.99 -44.44
N THR A 229 62.97 -58.63 -43.98
CA THR A 229 64.05 -59.17 -44.83
C THR A 229 64.77 -60.29 -44.11
N GLU A 230 64.70 -61.48 -44.69
CA GLU A 230 65.66 -62.61 -44.62
C GLU A 230 65.87 -63.28 -43.24
N LYS A 231 65.82 -64.61 -43.09
CA LYS A 231 66.26 -65.70 -43.98
C LYS A 231 65.65 -67.02 -43.54
#